data_AF-A0AA40K7K2-F1
#
_entry.id   AF-A0AA40K7K2-F1
#
_cell.length_a   1.000
_cell.length_b   1.000
_cell.length_c   1.000
_cell.angle_alpha   90.00
_cell.angle_beta   90.00
_cell.angle_gamma   90.00
#
_symmetry.space_group_name_H-M   'P 1'
#
loop_
_entity.id
_entity.type
_entity.pdbx_description
1 polymer ?
#
loop_
_entity_poly.entity_id
_entity_poly.type
_entity_poly.pdbx_seq_one_letter_code
_entity_poly.pdbx_strand_id
1 'polypeptide(L)'
;MPPSLPRPALTGLEAAFTACRLTPSRQIIARSLSTTPSHLRQTFPPDSPKFITLPEPPQSSEVKHPPVKGHLPIPRNIFPTRGGSAKVKTAFIKSATPLSKAEAAGLPPKSAAEAAARRAAAIRRKNLEEGIRGLYSRKKLHQAKILARSQYKVEFNTARANAPERLDERLTRSTVKESTAKQVQVLPDPRRFTKAIRAKHKVERLAAQKSEARTDALAQLYVAAQTFIVTEEQLEERVEKLFKEDAFVSNGSKETNMWDAQGAPISIGQRQAQIAGLGSGLSTSSRGAAQAAVRQKLVAEELSGGKLVIEER
;
A
#
# COMPACT_ATOMS: atom_id res chain seq x y z
N MET A 1 2.60 1.56 7.19
CA MET A 1 1.36 2.35 7.10
C MET A 1 1.46 3.51 8.08
N PRO A 2 1.48 4.78 7.64
CA PRO A 2 1.55 5.90 8.57
C PRO A 2 0.16 6.25 9.14
N PRO A 3 0.06 6.70 10.41
CA PRO A 3 -1.22 7.03 11.02
C PRO A 3 -1.80 8.34 10.43
N SER A 4 -3.11 8.33 10.19
CA SER A 4 -3.88 9.45 9.64
C SER A 4 -4.09 10.56 10.68
N LEU A 5 -3.63 11.77 10.38
CA LEU A 5 -3.90 12.97 11.19
C LEU A 5 -5.36 13.44 11.03
N PRO A 6 -6.04 13.85 12.11
CA PRO A 6 -7.42 14.33 12.05
C PRO A 6 -7.50 15.73 11.41
N ARG A 7 -8.37 15.88 10.41
CA ARG A 7 -8.70 17.17 9.77
C ARG A 7 -9.67 17.97 10.64
N PRO A 8 -9.43 19.26 10.92
CA PRO A 8 -10.44 20.11 11.53
C PRO A 8 -11.53 20.49 10.51
N ALA A 9 -12.79 20.28 10.92
CA ALA A 9 -13.96 20.70 10.17
C ALA A 9 -14.14 22.22 10.27
N LEU A 10 -14.13 22.91 9.12
CA LEU A 10 -14.41 24.34 9.02
C LEU A 10 -15.91 24.57 8.73
N THR A 11 -16.68 24.81 9.79
CA THR A 11 -18.01 25.43 9.80
C THR A 11 -18.07 26.35 11.02
N GLY A 12 -18.53 27.58 10.99
CA GLY A 12 -19.20 28.37 9.96
C GLY A 12 -19.32 29.82 10.45
N LEU A 13 -19.73 30.69 9.54
CA LEU A 13 -20.11 32.08 9.81
C LEU A 13 -21.37 32.09 10.67
N GLU A 14 -21.30 32.64 11.89
CA GLU A 14 -22.50 33.03 12.65
C GLU A 14 -22.54 34.55 12.83
N ALA A 15 -23.66 35.09 12.37
CA ALA A 15 -24.06 36.47 12.46
C ALA A 15 -24.39 36.83 13.92
N ALA A 16 -23.93 38.01 14.35
CA ALA A 16 -24.28 38.58 15.63
C ALA A 16 -25.77 38.93 15.69
N PHE A 17 -26.54 38.18 16.47
CA PHE A 17 -27.79 38.65 17.05
C PHE A 17 -27.56 38.89 18.54
N THR A 18 -27.24 40.13 18.87
CA THR A 18 -27.12 40.61 20.25
C THR A 18 -28.51 40.73 20.85
N ALA A 19 -28.78 39.90 21.87
CA ALA A 19 -30.00 39.97 22.65
C ALA A 19 -29.96 41.18 23.61
N CYS A 20 -30.88 42.14 23.43
CA CYS A 20 -31.12 43.20 24.41
C CYS A 20 -32.00 42.67 25.55
N ARG A 21 -31.46 42.65 26.77
CA ARG A 21 -32.26 42.62 28.01
C ARG A 21 -32.87 44.00 28.21
N LEU A 22 -34.19 44.09 28.25
CA LEU A 22 -34.92 45.29 28.65
C LEU A 22 -35.45 45.10 30.06
N THR A 23 -34.91 45.85 31.01
CA THR A 23 -35.58 46.19 32.27
C THR A 23 -36.38 47.48 32.05
N PRO A 24 -37.66 47.56 32.46
CA PRO A 24 -38.41 48.81 32.32
C PRO A 24 -38.18 49.69 33.55
N SER A 25 -37.36 50.74 33.43
CA SER A 25 -37.45 51.87 34.36
C SER A 25 -38.59 52.78 33.87
N ARG A 26 -39.60 52.93 34.72
CA ARG A 26 -40.81 53.69 34.41
C ARG A 26 -40.56 55.14 34.81
N GLN A 27 -39.97 55.94 33.93
CA GLN A 27 -39.95 57.39 34.07
C GLN A 27 -41.16 57.98 33.34
N ILE A 28 -42.06 58.59 34.10
CA ILE A 28 -43.20 59.35 33.59
C ILE A 28 -42.63 60.65 33.01
N ILE A 29 -42.51 60.74 31.69
CA ILE A 29 -42.16 61.97 30.99
C ILE A 29 -43.44 62.58 30.44
N ALA A 30 -43.72 63.81 30.88
CA ALA A 30 -44.81 64.62 30.39
C ALA A 30 -44.75 64.74 28.85
N ARG A 31 -45.89 64.50 28.20
CA ARG A 31 -46.05 64.61 26.74
C ARG A 31 -46.02 66.08 26.33
N SER A 32 -44.93 66.54 25.73
CA SER A 32 -44.92 67.75 24.91
C SER A 32 -45.27 67.38 23.46
N LEU A 33 -46.28 68.07 22.92
CA LEU A 33 -46.73 67.95 21.53
C LEU A 33 -45.73 68.66 20.62
N SER A 34 -44.63 68.00 20.26
CA SER A 34 -43.66 68.51 19.28
C SER A 34 -43.47 67.49 18.15
N THR A 35 -43.71 67.94 16.92
CA THR A 35 -43.71 67.17 15.67
C THR A 35 -42.29 66.91 15.14
N THR A 36 -41.45 66.21 15.92
CA THR A 36 -40.16 65.71 15.42
C THR A 36 -39.97 64.23 15.77
N PRO A 37 -39.53 63.37 14.82
CA PRO A 37 -39.49 61.92 15.00
C PRO A 37 -38.39 61.53 15.99
N SER A 38 -38.78 61.13 17.21
CA SER A 38 -37.87 60.92 18.34
C SER A 38 -37.15 59.56 18.38
N HIS A 39 -37.15 58.77 17.29
CA HIS A 39 -36.68 57.38 17.33
C HIS A 39 -35.38 57.08 16.54
N LEU A 40 -34.85 58.07 15.81
CA LEU A 40 -33.56 57.99 15.10
C LEU A 40 -32.46 58.87 15.72
N ARG A 41 -32.75 59.56 16.83
CA ARG A 41 -31.83 60.48 17.52
C ARG A 41 -31.30 59.92 18.84
N GLN A 42 -30.88 58.65 18.86
CA GLN A 42 -29.83 58.27 19.81
C GLN A 42 -28.50 58.70 19.20
N THR A 43 -28.24 60.01 19.25
CA THR A 43 -26.88 60.53 19.08
C THR A 43 -26.07 59.86 20.18
N PHE A 44 -25.12 58.99 19.82
CA PHE A 44 -24.20 58.46 20.80
C PHE A 44 -23.58 59.65 21.54
N PRO A 45 -23.56 59.69 22.88
CA PRO A 45 -22.87 60.75 23.58
C PRO A 45 -21.39 60.72 23.20
N PRO A 46 -20.66 61.86 23.29
CA PRO A 46 -19.22 61.90 22.98
C PRO A 46 -18.41 60.90 23.82
N ASP A 47 -18.91 60.55 25.00
CA ASP A 47 -18.28 59.56 25.89
C ASP A 47 -18.42 58.12 25.40
N SER A 48 -19.32 57.84 24.45
CA SER A 48 -19.50 56.49 23.91
C SER A 48 -18.33 56.14 22.99
N PRO A 49 -17.71 54.94 23.11
CA PRO A 49 -16.68 54.50 22.17
C PRO A 49 -17.21 54.32 20.73
N LYS A 50 -18.53 54.38 20.54
CA LYS A 50 -19.18 54.36 19.23
C LYS A 50 -19.50 55.75 18.68
N PHE A 51 -19.12 56.82 19.37
CA PHE A 51 -19.31 58.21 18.94
C PHE A 51 -18.65 58.45 17.57
N ILE A 52 -17.43 57.93 17.39
CA ILE A 52 -16.74 57.87 16.10
C ILE A 52 -16.32 56.41 15.89
N THR A 53 -16.88 55.76 14.87
CA THR A 53 -16.50 54.38 14.53
C THR A 53 -15.25 54.38 13.65
N LEU A 54 -14.11 54.07 14.27
CA LEU A 54 -12.87 53.79 13.56
C LEU A 54 -12.79 52.30 13.22
N PRO A 55 -12.82 51.90 11.94
CA PRO A 55 -12.69 50.49 11.58
C PRO A 55 -11.26 50.01 11.86
N GLU A 56 -11.13 48.84 12.48
CA GLU A 56 -9.83 48.19 12.63
C GLU A 56 -9.34 47.62 11.29
N PRO A 57 -8.02 47.64 11.03
CA PRO A 57 -7.46 46.96 9.87
C PRO A 57 -7.67 45.43 9.99
N PRO A 58 -7.73 44.70 8.87
CA PRO A 58 -7.88 43.24 8.92
C PRO A 58 -6.70 42.61 9.66
N GLN A 59 -6.97 41.57 10.47
CA GLN A 59 -5.96 40.84 11.26
C GLN A 59 -5.25 41.70 12.33
N SER A 60 -5.90 42.74 12.86
CA SER A 60 -5.39 43.60 13.96
C SER A 60 -5.34 42.91 15.33
N SER A 61 -6.28 42.02 15.61
CA SER A 61 -6.50 41.43 16.93
C SER A 61 -6.55 39.91 16.88
N GLU A 62 -5.93 39.28 17.87
CA GLU A 62 -5.85 37.80 18.01
C GLU A 62 -6.57 37.31 19.26
N VAL A 63 -7.72 37.92 19.58
CA VAL A 63 -8.50 37.55 20.77
C VAL A 63 -9.03 36.12 20.64
N LYS A 64 -8.63 35.25 21.56
CA LYS A 64 -9.07 33.84 21.60
C LYS A 64 -10.32 33.71 22.46
N HIS A 65 -11.46 33.43 21.83
CA HIS A 65 -12.71 33.18 22.56
C HIS A 65 -12.66 31.82 23.30
N PRO A 66 -13.14 31.74 24.56
CA PRO A 66 -13.20 30.48 25.28
C PRO A 66 -14.22 29.53 24.62
N PRO A 67 -14.03 28.20 24.75
CA PRO A 67 -14.95 27.23 24.18
C PRO A 67 -16.33 27.30 24.85
N VAL A 68 -17.38 27.53 24.07
CA VAL A 68 -18.77 27.52 24.53
C VAL A 68 -19.22 26.08 24.81
N LYS A 69 -19.83 25.84 25.98
CA LYS A 69 -20.32 24.51 26.41
C LYS A 69 -21.78 24.29 25.99
N GLY A 70 -22.17 23.03 25.79
CA GLY A 70 -23.53 22.63 25.44
C GLY A 70 -23.81 22.65 23.92
N HIS A 71 -25.04 22.33 23.53
CA HIS A 71 -25.51 22.37 22.14
C HIS A 71 -26.99 22.76 22.08
N LEU A 72 -27.41 23.38 20.98
CA LEU A 72 -28.82 23.65 20.68
C LEU A 72 -29.41 22.50 19.86
N PRO A 73 -30.72 22.20 20.00
CA PRO A 73 -31.37 21.18 19.19
C PRO A 73 -31.37 21.58 17.71
N ILE A 74 -30.93 20.66 16.86
CA ILE A 74 -30.84 20.90 15.41
C ILE A 74 -32.27 20.90 14.81
N PRO A 75 -32.69 21.98 14.12
CA PRO A 75 -34.01 22.03 13.50
C PRO A 75 -34.18 20.95 12.42
N ARG A 76 -35.36 20.31 12.37
CA ARG A 76 -35.67 19.29 11.37
C ARG A 76 -35.74 19.85 9.94
N ASN A 77 -35.32 19.04 8.98
CA ASN A 77 -35.43 19.38 7.56
C ASN A 77 -36.86 19.20 7.04
N ILE A 78 -37.46 20.29 6.56
CA ILE A 78 -38.86 20.30 6.06
C ILE A 78 -38.94 19.95 4.56
N PHE A 79 -37.86 20.24 3.82
CA PHE A 79 -37.75 20.04 2.37
C PHE A 79 -36.63 19.06 2.05
N PRO A 80 -36.85 18.05 1.18
CA PRO A 80 -35.82 17.05 0.86
C PRO A 80 -34.63 17.69 0.14
N THR A 81 -33.43 17.17 0.36
CA THR A 81 -32.17 17.77 -0.13
C THR A 81 -32.14 17.90 -1.65
N ARG A 82 -32.71 16.93 -2.38
CA ARG A 82 -32.83 16.92 -3.85
C ARG A 82 -34.30 17.00 -4.29
N GLY A 83 -34.58 17.76 -5.35
CA GLY A 83 -35.86 17.68 -6.09
C GLY A 83 -37.15 18.14 -5.38
N GLY A 84 -37.10 18.79 -4.22
CA GLY A 84 -38.32 19.11 -3.45
C GLY A 84 -38.81 20.54 -3.54
N SER A 85 -39.76 20.83 -4.43
CA SER A 85 -40.55 22.09 -4.44
C SER A 85 -42.06 21.89 -4.30
N ALA A 86 -42.53 20.64 -4.19
CA ALA A 86 -43.96 20.31 -4.18
C ALA A 86 -44.75 21.09 -3.12
N LYS A 87 -44.21 21.20 -1.90
CA LYS A 87 -44.85 21.93 -0.78
C LYS A 87 -44.94 23.44 -1.00
N VAL A 88 -44.10 24.00 -1.87
CA VAL A 88 -44.01 25.46 -2.13
C VAL A 88 -45.02 25.87 -3.21
N LYS A 89 -45.48 24.92 -4.02
CA LYS A 89 -46.46 25.18 -5.09
C LYS A 89 -47.75 25.73 -4.50
N THR A 90 -48.32 26.74 -5.16
CA THR A 90 -49.60 27.35 -4.75
C THR A 90 -50.73 26.33 -4.67
N ALA A 91 -50.74 25.34 -5.57
CA ALA A 91 -51.70 24.24 -5.55
C ALA A 91 -51.66 23.43 -4.24
N PHE A 92 -50.47 23.13 -3.72
CA PHE A 92 -50.32 22.43 -2.44
C PHE A 92 -50.85 23.29 -1.28
N ILE A 93 -50.51 24.58 -1.24
CA ILE A 93 -50.94 25.48 -0.17
C ILE A 93 -52.47 25.61 -0.17
N LYS A 94 -53.09 25.82 -1.34
CA LYS A 94 -54.56 25.88 -1.47
C LYS A 94 -55.25 24.58 -1.07
N SER A 95 -54.65 23.43 -1.44
CA SER A 95 -55.14 22.10 -1.05
C SER A 95 -54.99 21.80 0.43
N ALA A 96 -53.88 22.19 1.04
CA ALA A 96 -53.58 21.95 2.45
C ALA A 96 -54.41 22.86 3.37
N THR A 97 -54.84 24.01 2.87
CA THR A 97 -55.66 24.96 3.63
C THR A 97 -56.87 25.44 2.84
N PRO A 98 -57.88 24.58 2.63
CA PRO A 98 -59.11 24.98 1.96
C PRO A 98 -59.91 25.98 2.81
N LEU A 99 -60.72 26.81 2.14
CA LEU A 99 -61.74 27.62 2.80
C LEU A 99 -62.94 26.74 3.17
N SER A 100 -63.69 27.13 4.20
CA SER A 100 -64.98 26.48 4.47
C SER A 100 -65.96 26.76 3.33
N LYS A 101 -66.91 25.85 3.07
CA LYS A 101 -67.91 26.04 2.00
C LYS A 101 -68.70 27.36 2.16
N ALA A 102 -69.05 27.72 3.39
CA ALA A 102 -69.78 28.95 3.70
C ALA A 102 -68.92 30.21 3.51
N GLU A 103 -67.63 30.18 3.88
CA GLU A 103 -66.68 31.27 3.65
C GLU A 103 -66.38 31.44 2.16
N ALA A 104 -66.25 30.33 1.41
CA ALA A 104 -66.07 30.35 -0.04
C ALA A 104 -67.31 30.89 -0.79
N ALA A 105 -68.52 30.66 -0.26
CA ALA A 105 -69.77 31.21 -0.77
C ALA A 105 -70.03 32.67 -0.32
N GLY A 106 -69.16 33.27 0.49
CA GLY A 106 -69.30 34.66 0.95
C GLY A 106 -70.35 34.88 2.05
N LEU A 107 -70.85 33.81 2.69
CA LEU A 107 -71.86 33.92 3.74
C LEU A 107 -71.27 34.48 5.05
N PRO A 108 -72.01 35.31 5.80
CA PRO A 108 -71.55 35.81 7.10
C PRO A 108 -71.38 34.67 8.13
N PRO A 109 -70.60 34.87 9.21
CA PRO A 109 -70.51 33.91 10.30
C PRO A 109 -71.84 33.81 11.05
N LYS A 110 -72.27 32.59 11.39
CA LYS A 110 -73.53 32.34 12.10
C LYS A 110 -73.44 32.69 13.59
N SER A 111 -72.25 32.62 14.18
CA SER A 111 -72.01 32.92 15.60
C SER A 111 -70.69 33.65 15.82
N ALA A 112 -70.55 34.30 16.98
CA ALA A 112 -69.30 34.94 17.38
C ALA A 112 -68.13 33.93 17.49
N ALA A 113 -68.42 32.70 17.94
CA ALA A 113 -67.44 31.61 17.97
C ALA A 113 -66.97 31.22 16.56
N GLU A 114 -67.90 31.13 15.60
CA GLU A 114 -67.55 30.87 14.21
C GLU A 114 -66.70 32.01 13.62
N ALA A 115 -67.04 33.27 13.92
CA ALA A 115 -66.24 34.42 13.50
C ALA A 115 -64.80 34.37 14.03
N ALA A 116 -64.62 34.02 15.30
CA ALA A 116 -63.29 33.83 15.90
C ALA A 116 -62.53 32.66 15.25
N ALA A 117 -63.20 31.54 14.98
CA ALA A 117 -62.61 30.39 14.29
C ALA A 117 -62.18 30.73 12.86
N ARG A 118 -63.01 31.48 12.10
CA ARG A 118 -62.66 31.96 10.75
C ARG A 118 -61.43 32.87 10.77
N ARG A 119 -61.33 33.79 11.73
CA ARG A 119 -60.13 34.65 11.92
C ARG A 119 -58.89 33.83 12.25
N ALA A 120 -58.99 32.88 13.18
CA ALA A 120 -57.88 32.00 13.55
C ALA A 120 -57.42 31.14 12.37
N ALA A 121 -58.36 30.61 11.57
CA ALA A 121 -58.05 29.89 10.35
C ALA A 121 -57.32 30.78 9.35
N ALA A 122 -57.80 32.00 9.09
CA ALA A 122 -57.14 32.95 8.19
C ALA A 122 -55.68 33.24 8.60
N ILE A 123 -55.43 33.44 9.89
CA ILE A 123 -54.06 33.63 10.43
C ILE A 123 -53.19 32.39 10.17
N ARG A 124 -53.70 31.18 10.46
CA ARG A 124 -52.95 29.93 10.23
C ARG A 124 -52.62 29.71 8.76
N ARG A 125 -53.55 30.01 7.84
CA ARG A 125 -53.33 29.93 6.39
C ARG A 125 -52.22 30.87 5.93
N LYS A 126 -52.31 32.14 6.35
CA LYS A 126 -51.28 33.15 6.08
C LYS A 126 -49.91 32.73 6.61
N ASN A 127 -49.83 32.29 7.86
CA ASN A 127 -48.58 31.85 8.49
C ASN A 127 -47.99 30.60 7.81
N LEU A 128 -48.83 29.66 7.35
CA LEU A 128 -48.36 28.48 6.62
C LEU A 128 -47.77 28.87 5.26
N GLU A 129 -48.47 29.71 4.52
CA GLU A 129 -48.05 30.20 3.20
C GLU A 129 -46.73 30.98 3.29
N GLU A 130 -46.66 31.97 4.19
CA GLU A 130 -45.46 32.77 4.43
C GLU A 130 -44.32 31.91 4.98
N GLY A 131 -44.62 31.01 5.92
CA GLY A 131 -43.64 30.10 6.53
C GLY A 131 -43.00 29.16 5.53
N ILE A 132 -43.79 28.48 4.69
CA ILE A 132 -43.26 27.56 3.67
C ILE A 132 -42.43 28.32 2.63
N ARG A 133 -42.92 29.46 2.14
CA ARG A 133 -42.19 30.28 1.16
C ARG A 133 -40.88 30.83 1.74
N GLY A 134 -40.92 31.37 2.95
CA GLY A 134 -39.75 31.92 3.64
C GLY A 134 -38.70 30.88 3.99
N LEU A 135 -39.10 29.69 4.43
CA LEU A 135 -38.16 28.60 4.70
C LEU A 135 -37.52 28.06 3.43
N TYR A 136 -38.28 27.98 2.32
CA TYR A 136 -37.75 27.54 1.05
C TYR A 136 -36.77 28.56 0.44
N SER A 137 -37.07 29.85 0.51
CA SER A 137 -36.16 30.90 0.05
C SER A 137 -34.84 30.87 0.84
N ARG A 138 -34.89 30.72 2.17
CA ARG A 138 -33.70 30.53 3.03
C ARG A 138 -32.89 29.31 2.59
N LYS A 139 -33.54 28.18 2.33
CA LYS A 139 -32.87 26.97 1.84
C LYS A 139 -32.16 27.23 0.50
N LYS A 140 -32.84 27.84 -0.48
CA LYS A 140 -32.26 28.13 -1.80
C LYS A 140 -31.05 29.05 -1.70
N LEU A 141 -31.13 30.11 -0.89
CA LEU A 141 -30.03 31.04 -0.65
C LEU A 141 -28.84 30.34 0.02
N HIS A 142 -29.10 29.53 1.04
CA HIS A 142 -28.05 28.77 1.73
C HIS A 142 -27.35 27.78 0.79
N GLN A 143 -28.12 27.03 -0.01
CA GLN A 143 -27.56 26.09 -1.00
C GLN A 143 -26.73 26.82 -2.06
N ALA A 144 -27.20 27.96 -2.57
CA ALA A 144 -26.46 28.77 -3.53
C ALA A 144 -25.11 29.25 -2.97
N LYS A 145 -25.09 29.71 -1.71
CA LYS A 145 -23.85 30.13 -1.04
C LYS A 145 -22.86 28.97 -0.89
N ILE A 146 -23.33 27.79 -0.49
CA ILE A 146 -22.49 26.60 -0.37
C ILE A 146 -21.93 26.20 -1.74
N LEU A 147 -22.78 26.14 -2.76
CA LEU A 147 -22.36 25.77 -4.12
C LEU A 147 -21.31 26.72 -4.68
N ALA A 148 -21.55 28.03 -4.57
CA ALA A 148 -20.60 29.05 -5.01
C ALA A 148 -19.25 28.91 -4.29
N ARG A 149 -19.26 28.72 -2.95
CA ARG A 149 -18.04 28.50 -2.17
C ARG A 149 -17.32 27.22 -2.58
N SER A 150 -18.06 26.12 -2.81
CA SER A 150 -17.46 24.85 -3.21
C SER A 150 -16.86 24.91 -4.61
N GLN A 151 -17.54 25.54 -5.56
CA GLN A 151 -17.06 25.73 -6.93
C GLN A 151 -15.79 26.56 -6.94
N TYR A 152 -15.81 27.73 -6.29
CA TYR A 152 -14.64 28.57 -6.13
C TYR A 152 -13.44 27.81 -5.56
N LYS A 153 -13.66 27.01 -4.50
CA LYS A 153 -12.56 26.24 -3.88
C LYS A 153 -12.01 25.16 -4.80
N VAL A 154 -12.87 24.48 -5.56
CA VAL A 154 -12.45 23.46 -6.53
C VAL A 154 -11.65 24.12 -7.65
N GLU A 155 -12.17 25.20 -8.23
CA GLU A 155 -11.50 25.96 -9.30
C GLU A 155 -10.15 26.49 -8.84
N PHE A 156 -10.11 27.11 -7.66
CA PHE A 156 -8.87 27.63 -7.09
C PHE A 156 -7.83 26.53 -6.82
N ASN A 157 -8.25 25.41 -6.25
CA ASN A 157 -7.35 24.30 -5.94
C ASN A 157 -6.83 23.63 -7.22
N THR A 158 -7.70 23.42 -8.21
CA THR A 158 -7.32 22.83 -9.50
C THR A 158 -6.39 23.75 -10.28
N ALA A 159 -6.66 25.07 -10.28
CA ALA A 159 -5.76 26.07 -10.87
C ALA A 159 -4.39 26.07 -10.20
N ARG A 160 -4.32 25.96 -8.87
CA ARG A 160 -3.04 25.87 -8.14
C ARG A 160 -2.30 24.56 -8.37
N ALA A 161 -3.00 23.44 -8.43
CA ALA A 161 -2.40 22.14 -8.67
C ALA A 161 -1.79 22.02 -10.09
N ASN A 162 -2.42 22.68 -11.06
CA ASN A 162 -1.98 22.72 -12.45
C ASN A 162 -1.14 23.95 -12.78
N ALA A 163 -0.80 24.79 -11.79
CA ALA A 163 0.02 25.96 -12.03
C ALA A 163 1.44 25.53 -12.44
N PRO A 164 2.06 26.20 -13.42
CA PRO A 164 3.44 25.92 -13.77
C PRO A 164 4.36 26.24 -12.60
N GLU A 165 5.50 25.56 -12.54
CA GLU A 165 6.55 25.89 -11.60
C GLU A 165 7.04 27.34 -11.79
N ARG A 166 7.56 27.91 -10.70
CA ARG A 166 8.13 29.25 -10.72
C ARG A 166 9.42 29.27 -11.55
N LEU A 167 9.69 30.40 -12.23
CA LEU A 167 10.79 30.50 -13.19
C LEU A 167 12.18 30.38 -12.55
N ASP A 168 12.36 30.94 -11.36
CA ASP A 168 13.58 30.83 -10.56
C ASP A 168 13.87 29.37 -10.19
N GLU A 169 12.87 28.65 -9.67
CA GLU A 169 12.98 27.22 -9.37
C GLU A 169 13.36 26.41 -10.62
N ARG A 170 12.73 26.69 -11.76
CA ARG A 170 13.00 25.98 -13.01
C ARG A 170 14.44 26.20 -13.51
N LEU A 171 15.00 27.40 -13.35
CA LEU A 171 16.32 27.77 -13.86
C LEU A 171 17.48 27.43 -12.90
N THR A 172 17.20 27.39 -11.60
CA THR A 172 18.21 27.15 -10.56
C THR A 172 18.30 25.69 -10.12
N ARG A 173 17.28 24.87 -10.41
CA ARG A 173 17.28 23.45 -10.08
C ARG A 173 18.34 22.68 -10.86
N SER A 174 18.95 21.70 -10.21
CA SER A 174 19.91 20.80 -10.86
C SER A 174 19.25 19.97 -11.96
N THR A 175 20.04 19.60 -12.97
CA THR A 175 19.55 18.84 -14.12
C THR A 175 19.47 17.35 -13.82
N VAL A 176 18.31 16.74 -14.07
CA VAL A 176 18.14 15.28 -14.10
C VAL A 176 17.82 14.86 -15.53
N LYS A 177 18.56 13.89 -16.07
CA LYS A 177 18.34 13.39 -17.44
C LYS A 177 16.92 12.80 -17.55
N GLU A 178 16.24 13.11 -18.65
CA GLU A 178 14.88 12.62 -18.89
C GLU A 178 14.78 11.09 -18.91
N SER A 179 15.82 10.42 -19.41
CA SER A 179 15.91 8.95 -19.40
C SER A 179 15.85 8.37 -17.99
N THR A 180 16.35 9.08 -16.98
CA THR A 180 16.30 8.64 -15.58
C THR A 180 15.00 9.07 -14.91
N ALA A 181 14.50 10.27 -15.21
CA ALA A 181 13.31 10.83 -14.56
C ALA A 181 11.98 10.28 -15.10
N LYS A 182 11.87 10.07 -16.42
CA LYS A 182 10.61 9.75 -17.11
C LYS A 182 10.50 8.27 -17.49
N GLN A 183 11.62 7.55 -17.68
CA GLN A 183 11.60 6.15 -18.10
C GLN A 183 11.32 5.20 -16.92
N VAL A 184 10.09 5.24 -16.41
CA VAL A 184 9.64 4.36 -15.31
C VAL A 184 9.25 2.98 -15.82
N GLN A 185 8.80 2.88 -17.08
CA GLN A 185 8.32 1.64 -17.66
C GLN A 185 9.50 0.77 -18.12
N VAL A 186 9.55 -0.47 -17.63
CA VAL A 186 10.49 -1.50 -18.10
C VAL A 186 9.79 -2.34 -19.16
N LEU A 187 10.17 -2.15 -20.42
CA LEU A 187 9.66 -2.94 -21.54
C LEU A 187 10.34 -4.32 -21.59
N PRO A 188 9.64 -5.37 -22.02
CA PRO A 188 10.25 -6.68 -22.19
C PRO A 188 11.32 -6.62 -23.28
N ASP A 189 12.43 -7.33 -23.06
CA ASP A 189 13.52 -7.41 -24.04
C ASP A 189 12.98 -7.93 -25.39
N PRO A 190 13.19 -7.21 -26.51
CA PRO A 190 12.77 -7.66 -27.82
C PRO A 190 13.42 -9.01 -28.21
N ARG A 191 14.59 -9.32 -27.67
CA ARG A 191 15.34 -10.55 -27.94
C ARG A 191 15.10 -11.64 -26.90
N ARG A 192 14.04 -11.55 -26.09
CA ARG A 192 13.77 -12.52 -25.02
C ARG A 192 13.65 -13.96 -25.53
N PHE A 193 12.98 -14.16 -26.66
CA PHE A 193 12.73 -15.51 -27.20
C PHE A 193 14.01 -16.15 -27.75
N THR A 194 14.82 -15.37 -28.47
CA THR A 194 16.09 -15.86 -29.01
C THR A 194 17.08 -16.18 -27.89
N LYS A 195 17.12 -15.36 -26.83
CA LYS A 195 17.90 -15.64 -25.62
C LYS A 195 17.43 -16.90 -24.90
N ALA A 196 16.11 -17.11 -24.77
CA ALA A 196 15.55 -18.30 -24.13
C ALA A 196 15.93 -19.59 -24.87
N ILE A 197 15.85 -19.59 -26.21
CA ILE A 197 16.25 -20.74 -27.04
C ILE A 197 17.75 -21.04 -26.85
N ARG A 198 18.61 -20.02 -26.89
CA ARG A 198 20.06 -20.20 -26.63
C ARG A 198 20.35 -20.74 -25.24
N ALA A 199 19.63 -20.23 -24.23
CA ALA A 199 19.78 -20.70 -22.86
C ALA A 199 19.35 -22.18 -22.72
N LYS A 200 18.27 -22.58 -23.39
CA LYS A 200 17.80 -23.97 -23.41
C LYS A 200 18.87 -24.94 -23.92
N HIS A 201 19.48 -24.63 -25.07
CA HIS A 201 20.56 -25.47 -25.62
C HIS A 201 21.79 -25.56 -24.70
N LYS A 202 22.14 -24.46 -24.01
CA LYS A 202 23.24 -24.48 -23.03
C LYS A 202 22.91 -25.41 -21.85
N VAL A 203 21.67 -25.37 -21.38
CA VAL A 203 21.20 -26.25 -20.29
C VAL A 203 21.18 -27.70 -20.74
N GLU A 204 20.68 -28.00 -21.95
CA GLU A 204 20.68 -29.34 -22.54
C GLU A 204 22.11 -29.90 -22.64
N ARG A 205 23.09 -29.09 -23.10
CA ARG A 205 24.49 -29.52 -23.16
C ARG A 205 25.07 -29.85 -21.80
N LEU A 206 24.79 -29.03 -20.78
CA LEU A 206 25.25 -29.31 -19.41
C LEU A 206 24.57 -30.54 -18.81
N ALA A 207 23.31 -30.78 -19.16
CA ALA A 207 22.60 -31.99 -18.74
C ALA A 207 23.20 -33.24 -19.40
N ALA A 208 23.54 -33.17 -20.69
CA ALA A 208 24.22 -34.22 -21.44
C ALA A 208 25.60 -34.56 -20.82
N GLN A 209 26.41 -33.55 -20.52
CA GLN A 209 27.70 -33.76 -19.85
C GLN A 209 27.55 -34.43 -18.48
N LYS A 210 26.51 -34.07 -17.71
CA LYS A 210 26.22 -34.73 -16.43
C LYS A 210 25.73 -36.16 -16.61
N SER A 211 24.97 -36.46 -17.67
CA SER A 211 24.60 -37.85 -17.96
C SER A 211 25.79 -38.68 -18.39
N GLU A 212 26.69 -38.14 -19.21
CA GLU A 212 27.93 -38.80 -19.64
C GLU A 212 28.81 -39.12 -18.43
N ALA A 213 29.04 -38.15 -17.54
CA ALA A 213 29.79 -38.40 -16.30
C ALA A 213 29.16 -39.48 -15.41
N ARG A 214 27.81 -39.60 -15.40
CA ARG A 214 27.12 -40.68 -14.68
C ARG A 214 27.29 -42.03 -15.37
N THR A 215 27.24 -42.07 -16.70
CA THR A 215 27.46 -43.32 -17.45
C THR A 215 28.88 -43.82 -17.27
N ASP A 216 29.87 -42.92 -17.23
CA ASP A 216 31.28 -43.27 -17.01
C ASP A 216 31.49 -43.87 -15.61
N ALA A 217 30.87 -43.26 -14.59
CA ALA A 217 30.89 -43.79 -13.23
C ALA A 217 30.22 -45.17 -13.12
N LEU A 218 29.11 -45.40 -13.83
CA LEU A 218 28.47 -46.70 -13.90
C LEU A 218 29.33 -47.75 -14.63
N ALA A 219 30.00 -47.37 -15.71
CA ALA A 219 30.92 -48.25 -16.44
C ALA A 219 32.12 -48.65 -15.55
N GLN A 220 32.65 -47.73 -14.75
CA GLN A 220 33.67 -48.05 -13.75
C GLN A 220 33.18 -49.05 -12.71
N LEU A 221 31.96 -48.85 -12.19
CA LEU A 221 31.35 -49.78 -11.25
C LEU A 221 31.16 -51.17 -11.87
N TYR A 222 30.75 -51.24 -13.14
CA TYR A 222 30.55 -52.50 -13.86
C TYR A 222 31.84 -53.32 -13.98
N VAL A 223 32.97 -52.69 -14.30
CA VAL A 223 34.28 -53.38 -14.33
C VAL A 223 34.70 -53.82 -12.92
N ALA A 224 34.51 -52.97 -11.91
CA ALA A 224 34.84 -53.31 -10.53
C ALA A 224 33.99 -54.47 -9.98
N ALA A 225 32.75 -54.61 -10.45
CA ALA A 225 31.81 -55.63 -10.01
C ALA A 225 32.28 -57.08 -10.26
N GLN A 226 33.28 -57.29 -11.13
CA GLN A 226 33.92 -58.60 -11.31
C GLN A 226 34.59 -59.15 -10.03
N THR A 227 34.96 -58.24 -9.11
CA THR A 227 35.56 -58.61 -7.82
C THR A 227 34.55 -58.67 -6.68
N PHE A 228 33.28 -58.33 -6.94
CA PHE A 228 32.24 -58.35 -5.93
C PHE A 228 31.78 -59.79 -5.69
N ILE A 229 31.58 -60.12 -4.43
CA ILE A 229 31.00 -61.40 -4.01
C ILE A 229 29.50 -61.18 -3.90
N VAL A 230 28.74 -61.81 -4.81
CA VAL A 230 27.28 -61.63 -4.89
C VAL A 230 26.53 -62.88 -4.42
N THR A 231 27.12 -64.06 -4.60
CA THR A 231 26.53 -65.36 -4.25
C THR A 231 27.27 -66.02 -3.09
N GLU A 232 26.58 -66.89 -2.35
CA GLU A 232 27.16 -67.64 -1.23
C GLU A 232 28.29 -68.58 -1.71
N GLU A 233 28.13 -69.18 -2.90
CA GLU A 233 29.17 -70.02 -3.52
C GLU A 233 30.48 -69.26 -3.76
N GLN A 234 30.41 -68.04 -4.31
CA GLN A 234 31.58 -67.18 -4.51
C GLN A 234 32.23 -66.76 -3.18
N LEU A 235 31.44 -66.65 -2.11
CA LEU A 235 31.94 -66.31 -0.79
C LEU A 235 32.75 -67.48 -0.22
N GLU A 236 32.22 -68.70 -0.28
CA GLU A 236 32.88 -69.91 0.19
C GLU A 236 34.21 -70.13 -0.53
N GLU A 237 34.21 -70.06 -1.88
CA GLU A 237 35.44 -70.19 -2.68
C GLU A 237 36.48 -69.12 -2.27
N ARG A 238 36.03 -67.88 -2.07
CA ARG A 238 36.95 -66.79 -1.71
C ARG A 238 37.49 -66.96 -0.29
N VAL A 239 36.68 -67.45 0.65
CA VAL A 239 37.07 -67.74 2.03
C VAL A 239 38.08 -68.88 2.03
N GLU A 240 37.81 -70.00 1.37
CA GLU A 240 38.76 -71.11 1.26
C GLU A 240 40.07 -70.69 0.60
N LYS A 241 40.02 -69.78 -0.38
CA LYS A 241 41.22 -69.25 -1.04
C LYS A 241 42.06 -68.34 -0.14
N LEU A 242 41.43 -67.50 0.69
CA LEU A 242 42.11 -66.52 1.54
C LEU A 242 42.47 -67.04 2.92
N PHE A 243 41.67 -67.93 3.49
CA PHE A 243 41.81 -68.44 4.87
C PHE A 243 42.42 -69.85 4.89
N LYS A 244 43.57 -70.02 4.23
CA LYS A 244 44.39 -71.25 4.34
C LYS A 244 45.44 -71.09 5.45
N GLU A 245 45.88 -72.20 6.05
CA GLU A 245 46.97 -72.16 7.05
C GLU A 245 48.29 -71.61 6.48
N ASP A 246 48.48 -71.68 5.15
CA ASP A 246 49.62 -71.11 4.41
C ASP A 246 49.28 -69.77 3.72
N ALA A 247 48.28 -69.01 4.20
CA ALA A 247 47.84 -67.77 3.53
C ALA A 247 48.86 -66.61 3.54
N PHE A 248 49.81 -66.62 4.48
CA PHE A 248 50.79 -65.55 4.70
C PHE A 248 52.23 -66.04 4.43
N VAL A 249 52.46 -66.65 3.27
CA VAL A 249 53.81 -67.07 2.85
C VAL A 249 54.46 -65.94 2.05
N SER A 250 55.52 -65.35 2.60
CA SER A 250 56.36 -64.36 1.92
C SER A 250 57.80 -64.88 1.88
N ASN A 251 58.40 -64.98 0.68
CA ASN A 251 59.81 -65.35 0.46
C ASN A 251 60.34 -66.56 1.28
N GLY A 252 59.53 -67.61 1.44
CA GLY A 252 59.97 -68.89 2.03
C GLY A 252 59.88 -69.00 3.56
N SER A 253 59.45 -67.95 4.28
CA SER A 253 59.08 -68.00 5.70
C SER A 253 57.57 -68.23 5.85
N LYS A 254 57.18 -69.14 6.75
CA LYS A 254 55.78 -69.26 7.21
C LYS A 254 55.52 -68.19 8.26
N GLU A 255 54.77 -67.17 7.90
CA GLU A 255 54.42 -66.09 8.80
C GLU A 255 52.97 -66.24 9.25
N THR A 256 52.65 -65.74 10.45
CA THR A 256 51.31 -65.90 11.05
C THR A 256 50.43 -64.67 10.86
N ASN A 257 50.99 -63.53 10.46
CA ASN A 257 50.28 -62.25 10.38
C ASN A 257 50.53 -61.51 9.07
N MET A 258 49.54 -60.70 8.66
CA MET A 258 49.63 -59.80 7.50
C MET A 258 50.81 -58.80 7.58
N TRP A 259 51.15 -58.37 8.79
CA TRP A 259 52.22 -57.40 9.05
C TRP A 259 53.61 -57.97 8.78
N ASP A 260 53.77 -59.27 8.98
CA ASP A 260 55.00 -59.98 8.70
C ASP A 260 55.11 -60.24 7.18
N ALA A 261 54.00 -60.62 6.53
CA ALA A 261 53.96 -60.96 5.10
C ALA A 261 54.01 -59.78 4.12
N GLN A 262 53.29 -58.70 4.43
CA GLN A 262 53.15 -57.53 3.54
C GLN A 262 53.81 -56.27 4.12
N GLY A 263 54.35 -56.35 5.34
CA GLY A 263 54.95 -55.22 6.04
C GLY A 263 53.92 -54.30 6.69
N ALA A 264 54.43 -53.24 7.33
CA ALA A 264 53.59 -52.19 7.89
C ALA A 264 52.77 -51.49 6.78
N PRO A 265 51.50 -51.11 7.06
CA PRO A 265 50.67 -50.38 6.13
C PRO A 265 51.37 -49.08 5.75
N ILE A 266 51.14 -48.66 4.50
CA ILE A 266 51.83 -47.53 3.91
C ILE A 266 51.72 -46.28 4.80
N SER A 267 52.87 -45.82 5.31
CA SER A 267 52.93 -44.64 6.18
C SER A 267 52.93 -43.34 5.36
N ILE A 268 52.63 -42.21 6.01
CA ILE A 268 52.69 -40.88 5.37
C ILE A 268 54.11 -40.62 4.83
N GLY A 269 55.14 -40.98 5.60
CA GLY A 269 56.54 -40.83 5.19
C GLY A 269 56.88 -41.66 3.95
N GLN A 270 56.39 -42.90 3.87
CA GLN A 270 56.56 -43.75 2.69
C GLN A 270 55.80 -43.21 1.47
N ARG A 271 54.57 -42.69 1.65
CA ARG A 271 53.80 -42.06 0.57
C ARG A 271 54.49 -40.81 0.04
N GLN A 272 55.02 -39.97 0.92
CA GLN A 272 55.79 -38.78 0.54
C GLN A 272 57.09 -39.16 -0.17
N ALA A 273 57.80 -40.19 0.28
CA ALA A 273 58.99 -40.69 -0.40
C ALA A 273 58.68 -41.25 -1.80
N GLN A 274 57.53 -41.90 -1.99
CA GLN A 274 57.06 -42.36 -3.31
C GLN A 274 56.75 -41.20 -4.27
N ILE A 275 56.12 -40.12 -3.77
CA ILE A 275 55.79 -38.92 -4.57
C ILE A 275 57.06 -38.14 -4.91
N ALA A 276 57.99 -38.03 -3.97
CA ALA A 276 59.24 -37.31 -4.14
C ALA A 276 60.33 -38.10 -4.90
N GLY A 277 60.02 -39.31 -5.37
CA GLY A 277 60.96 -40.18 -6.11
C GLY A 277 62.13 -40.73 -5.25
N LEU A 278 62.05 -40.57 -3.92
CA LEU A 278 63.10 -40.88 -2.93
C LEU A 278 62.90 -42.26 -2.26
N GLY A 279 62.01 -43.10 -2.79
CA GLY A 279 61.77 -44.45 -2.25
C GLY A 279 63.01 -45.33 -2.38
N SER A 280 63.63 -45.68 -1.25
CA SER A 280 64.82 -46.54 -1.19
C SER A 280 64.51 -47.97 -1.64
N GLY A 281 65.11 -48.42 -2.75
CA GLY A 281 65.07 -49.81 -3.25
C GLY A 281 65.49 -49.94 -4.72
N LEU A 282 66.17 -51.03 -5.08
CA LEU A 282 66.74 -51.32 -6.41
C LEU A 282 65.70 -51.53 -7.55
N SER A 283 64.41 -51.38 -7.28
CA SER A 283 63.29 -51.57 -8.24
C SER A 283 62.52 -50.28 -8.58
N THR A 284 63.06 -49.10 -8.25
CA THR A 284 62.41 -47.80 -8.52
C THR A 284 62.15 -47.55 -10.01
N SER A 285 63.03 -48.02 -10.90
CA SER A 285 62.85 -47.86 -12.36
C SER A 285 61.70 -48.70 -12.93
N SER A 286 61.53 -49.96 -12.48
CA SER A 286 60.44 -50.82 -12.95
C SER A 286 59.08 -50.41 -12.35
N ARG A 287 59.06 -49.98 -11.08
CA ARG A 287 57.83 -49.51 -10.40
C ARG A 287 57.34 -48.18 -10.97
N GLY A 288 58.25 -47.28 -11.33
CA GLY A 288 57.93 -46.03 -12.02
C GLY A 288 57.30 -46.28 -13.40
N ALA A 289 57.83 -47.24 -14.16
CA ALA A 289 57.26 -47.64 -15.45
C ALA A 289 55.84 -48.25 -15.30
N ALA A 290 55.63 -49.12 -14.30
CA ALA A 290 54.30 -49.69 -14.03
C ALA A 290 53.26 -48.63 -13.62
N GLN A 291 53.64 -47.67 -12.75
CA GLN A 291 52.76 -46.56 -12.39
C GLN A 291 52.47 -45.62 -13.57
N ALA A 292 53.46 -45.37 -14.42
CA ALA A 292 53.28 -44.58 -15.64
C ALA A 292 52.30 -45.26 -16.60
N ALA A 293 52.40 -46.58 -16.78
CA ALA A 293 51.45 -47.36 -17.59
C ALA A 293 50.01 -47.26 -17.05
N VAL A 294 49.82 -47.38 -15.73
CA VAL A 294 48.49 -47.21 -15.10
C VAL A 294 47.95 -45.80 -15.31
N ARG A 295 48.77 -44.75 -15.18
CA ARG A 295 48.34 -43.36 -15.42
C ARG A 295 48.01 -43.09 -16.88
N GLN A 296 48.83 -43.58 -17.80
CA GLN A 296 48.57 -43.48 -19.24
C GLN A 296 47.26 -44.16 -19.60
N LYS A 297 47.00 -45.35 -19.02
CA LYS A 297 45.72 -46.04 -19.15
C LYS A 297 44.55 -45.19 -18.62
N LEU A 298 44.64 -44.65 -17.40
CA LEU A 298 43.56 -43.82 -16.83
C LEU A 298 43.25 -42.60 -17.69
N VAL A 299 44.27 -41.91 -18.19
CA VAL A 299 44.09 -40.76 -19.09
C VAL A 299 43.45 -41.20 -20.41
N ALA A 300 43.86 -42.34 -20.96
CA ALA A 300 43.25 -42.88 -22.18
C ALA A 300 41.78 -43.28 -21.95
N GLU A 301 41.44 -43.87 -20.81
CA GLU A 301 40.07 -44.26 -20.45
C GLU A 301 39.16 -43.03 -20.25
N GLU A 302 39.63 -42.00 -19.52
CA GLU A 302 38.86 -40.76 -19.32
C GLU A 302 38.64 -39.98 -20.62
N LEU A 303 39.63 -39.99 -21.53
CA LEU A 303 39.53 -39.26 -22.79
C LEU A 303 38.71 -40.02 -23.86
N SER A 304 38.72 -41.36 -23.81
CA SER A 304 37.97 -42.20 -24.77
C SER A 304 36.56 -42.58 -24.30
N GLY A 305 36.25 -42.40 -23.01
CA GLY A 305 34.95 -42.77 -22.42
C GLY A 305 34.73 -44.28 -22.26
N GLY A 306 35.77 -45.11 -22.49
CA GLY A 306 35.71 -46.57 -22.42
C GLY A 306 36.70 -47.16 -21.41
N LYS A 307 36.42 -48.39 -20.93
CA LYS A 307 37.35 -49.14 -20.07
C LYS A 307 38.21 -50.09 -20.90
N LEU A 308 39.53 -49.94 -20.81
CA LEU A 308 40.48 -50.72 -21.59
C LEU A 308 40.91 -51.95 -20.78
N VAL A 309 40.56 -53.15 -21.25
CA VAL A 309 41.08 -54.40 -20.70
C VAL A 309 42.38 -54.71 -21.42
N ILE A 310 43.49 -54.74 -20.68
CA ILE A 310 44.77 -55.24 -21.18
C ILE A 310 44.83 -56.69 -20.69
N GLU A 311 44.72 -57.64 -21.61
CA GLU A 311 44.97 -59.05 -21.28
C GLU A 311 46.46 -59.19 -20.96
N GLU A 312 46.77 -59.55 -19.71
CA GLU A 312 48.12 -59.95 -19.32
C GLU A 312 48.41 -61.31 -19.99
N ARG A 313 49.34 -61.32 -20.96
CA ARG A 313 49.92 -62.54 -21.55
C ARG A 313 51.13 -63.00 -20.75
#